data_AF-F9EFV1-F1
#
_entry.id   AF-F9EFV1-F1
#
_cell.length_a   1.000
_cell.length_b   1.000
_cell.length_c   1.000
_cell.angle_alpha   90.00
_cell.angle_beta   90.00
_cell.angle_gamma   90.00
#
_symmetry.space_group_name_H-M   'P 1'
#
loop_
_entity.id
_entity.type
_entity.pdbx_description
1 polymer ?
#
loop_
_entity_poly.entity_id
_entity_poly.type
_entity_poly.pdbx_seq_one_letter_code
_entity_poly.pdbx_strand_id
1 'polypeptide(L)'
;MMSTGGELVVDDRAVMPGRGAWIHVDPTCLALAERRRALGRALRTSGSPDVAPVREWIASHEAVRVEREATVPRGAGTTDCKGG
;
A
#
# COMPACT_ATOMS: atom_id res chain seq x y z
N MET A 1 -5.71 7.40 4.56
CA MET A 1 -6.28 8.67 5.07
C MET A 1 -5.54 9.11 6.33
N MET A 2 -5.60 10.37 6.74
CA MET A 2 -5.11 10.81 8.06
C MET A 2 -6.28 11.19 8.97
N SER A 3 -6.32 10.63 10.17
CA SER A 3 -7.27 11.00 11.22
C SER A 3 -6.94 12.39 11.78
N THR A 4 -7.91 13.06 12.40
CA THR A 4 -7.73 14.36 13.07
C THR A 4 -6.61 14.33 14.13
N GLY A 5 -6.30 13.15 14.68
CA GLY A 5 -5.20 12.92 15.62
C GLY A 5 -3.81 12.75 15.00
N GLY A 6 -3.66 12.85 13.68
CA GLY A 6 -2.38 12.70 12.98
C GLY A 6 -1.97 11.25 12.67
N GLU A 7 -2.84 10.29 12.97
CA GLU A 7 -2.63 8.87 12.67
C GLU A 7 -3.04 8.54 11.23
N LEU A 8 -2.26 7.69 10.57
CA LEU A 8 -2.54 7.19 9.22
C LEU A 8 -3.44 5.96 9.33
N VAL A 9 -4.65 6.06 8.79
CA VAL A 9 -5.63 4.98 8.75
C VAL A 9 -5.83 4.51 7.31
N VAL A 10 -5.89 3.20 7.10
CA VAL A 10 -6.25 2.65 5.79
C VAL A 10 -7.75 2.82 5.57
N ASP A 11 -8.11 3.50 4.48
CA ASP A 11 -9.50 3.65 4.06
C ASP A 11 -9.68 2.87 2.76
N ASP A 12 -10.16 1.63 2.89
CA ASP A 12 -10.49 0.75 1.76
C ASP A 12 -11.55 1.39 0.85
N ARG A 13 -12.52 2.11 1.43
CA ARG A 13 -13.66 2.65 0.70
C ARG A 13 -13.40 4.05 0.15
N ALA A 14 -12.28 4.68 0.51
CA ALA A 14 -11.94 6.06 0.16
C ALA A 14 -13.10 7.06 0.43
N VAL A 15 -13.83 6.83 1.52
CA VAL A 15 -15.04 7.60 1.89
C VAL A 15 -14.76 8.71 2.89
N MET A 16 -13.57 8.73 3.50
CA MET A 16 -13.27 9.77 4.48
C MET A 16 -13.08 11.14 3.80
N PRO A 17 -13.73 12.20 4.34
CA PRO A 17 -13.52 13.56 3.85
C PRO A 17 -12.13 14.06 4.24
N GLY A 18 -11.31 14.46 3.27
CA GLY A 18 -9.97 15.01 3.52
C GLY A 18 -8.94 14.70 2.43
N ARG A 19 -7.66 14.74 2.80
CA ARG A 19 -6.52 14.45 1.91
C ARG A 19 -6.03 13.03 2.15
N GLY A 20 -5.89 12.26 1.08
CA GLY A 20 -5.43 10.86 1.11
C GLY A 20 -4.20 10.63 0.25
N ALA A 21 -3.54 9.49 0.46
CA ALA A 21 -2.47 8.98 -0.38
C ALA A 21 -2.86 7.59 -0.85
N TRP A 22 -2.66 7.33 -2.15
CA TRP A 22 -2.89 6.03 -2.77
C TRP A 22 -1.55 5.34 -2.93
N ILE A 23 -1.44 4.13 -2.38
CA ILE A 23 -0.27 3.26 -2.51
C ILE A 23 -0.74 1.87 -2.89
N HIS A 24 0.11 1.11 -3.57
CA HIS A 24 -0.13 -0.29 -3.78
C HIS A 24 -0.10 -1.05 -2.45
N VAL A 25 -0.89 -2.11 -2.35
CA VAL A 25 -0.94 -3.04 -1.21
C VAL A 25 0.30 -3.95 -1.28
N ASP A 26 1.47 -3.35 -1.16
CA ASP A 26 2.78 -4.00 -1.23
C ASP A 26 3.68 -3.38 -0.15
N PRO A 27 4.33 -4.20 0.70
CA PRO A 27 5.18 -3.72 1.79
C PRO A 27 6.38 -2.90 1.29
N THR A 28 6.89 -3.20 0.11
CA THR A 28 7.99 -2.50 -0.55
C THR A 28 7.55 -1.10 -0.98
N CYS A 29 6.33 -0.98 -1.53
CA CYS A 29 5.76 0.32 -1.89
C CYS A 29 5.54 1.20 -0.67
N LEU A 30 5.08 0.63 0.44
CA LEU A 30 4.93 1.37 1.70
C LEU A 30 6.28 1.85 2.23
N ALA A 31 7.30 0.99 2.29
CA ALA A 31 8.64 1.33 2.75
C ALA A 31 9.29 2.43 1.89
N LEU A 32 9.08 2.40 0.57
CA LEU A 32 9.51 3.46 -0.35
C LEU A 32 8.77 4.77 -0.09
N ALA A 33 7.46 4.72 0.15
CA ALA A 33 6.64 5.89 0.43
C ALA A 33 7.04 6.55 1.77
N GLU A 34 7.38 5.73 2.78
CA GLU A 34 7.90 6.17 4.06
C GLU A 34 9.28 6.80 3.90
N ARG A 35 10.23 6.09 3.26
CA ARG A 35 11.61 6.57 3.05
C ARG A 35 11.67 7.85 2.22
N ARG A 36 10.76 8.01 1.26
CA ARG A 36 10.64 9.23 0.42
C ARG A 36 9.77 10.31 1.06
N ARG A 37 9.22 10.08 2.26
CA ARG A 37 8.29 10.98 2.95
C ARG A 37 7.11 11.40 2.06
N ALA A 38 6.71 10.50 1.15
CA ALA A 38 5.64 10.74 0.18
C ALA A 38 4.27 10.86 0.88
N LEU A 39 4.07 10.08 1.95
CA LEU A 39 2.88 10.14 2.79
C LEU A 39 2.78 11.48 3.53
N GLY A 40 3.87 11.90 4.18
CA GLY A 40 3.94 13.21 4.83
C GLY A 40 3.71 14.37 3.84
N ARG A 41 4.23 14.27 2.62
CA ARG A 41 4.01 15.25 1.55
C ARG A 41 2.56 15.29 1.06
N ALA A 42 1.93 14.13 0.88
CA ALA A 42 0.53 14.02 0.45
C ALA A 42 -0.44 14.52 1.53
N LEU A 43 -0.11 14.28 2.80
CA LEU A 43 -0.92 14.67 3.95
C LEU A 43 -0.56 16.05 4.52
N ARG A 44 0.50 16.71 4.01
CA ARG A 44 1.08 17.96 4.53
C ARG A 44 1.40 17.91 6.04
N THR A 45 1.90 16.77 6.50
CA THR A 45 2.43 16.64 7.86
C THR A 45 3.90 17.05 7.90
N SER A 46 4.27 17.82 8.93
CA SER A 46 5.65 18.22 9.20
C SER A 46 6.53 17.07 9.73
N GLY A 47 5.91 15.97 10.17
CA GLY A 47 6.57 14.76 10.67
C GLY A 47 6.34 13.53 9.79
N SER A 48 7.07 12.44 10.08
CA SER A 48 6.76 11.13 9.50
C SER A 48 5.47 10.62 10.15
N PRO A 49 4.37 10.46 9.41
CA PRO A 49 3.14 9.93 9.99
C PRO A 49 3.35 8.47 10.39
N ASP A 50 2.67 8.01 11.45
CA ASP A 50 2.81 6.63 11.91
C ASP A 50 2.20 5.66 10.89
N VAL A 51 3.06 4.89 10.23
CA VAL A 51 2.67 3.91 9.20
C VAL A 51 2.43 2.51 9.75
N ALA A 52 2.60 2.29 11.06
CA ALA A 52 2.41 0.98 11.67
C ALA A 52 1.03 0.35 11.36
N PRO A 53 -0.10 1.09 11.46
CA PRO A 53 -1.42 0.53 11.15
C PRO A 53 -1.56 0.14 9.68
N VAL A 54 -0.96 0.93 8.79
CA VAL A 54 -0.97 0.69 7.35
C VAL A 54 -0.12 -0.53 7.01
N ARG A 55 1.03 -0.71 7.66
CA ARG A 55 1.93 -1.85 7.44
C ARG A 55 1.28 -3.16 7.86
N GLU A 56 0.61 -3.20 9.01
CA GLU A 56 -0.09 -4.38 9.50
C GLU A 56 -1.28 -4.76 8.59
N TRP A 57 -2.01 -3.76 8.09
CA TRP A 57 -3.07 -3.97 7.12
C TRP A 57 -2.56 -4.51 5.78
N ILE A 58 -1.46 -3.95 5.25
CA ILE A 58 -0.83 -4.44 4.01
C ILE A 58 -0.34 -5.88 4.18
N ALA A 59 0.33 -6.19 5.30
CA ALA A 59 0.79 -7.55 5.59
C ALA A 59 -0.39 -8.55 5.64
N SER A 60 -1.51 -8.13 6.24
CA SER A 60 -2.73 -8.95 6.30
C SER A 60 -3.36 -9.17 4.93
N HIS A 61 -3.35 -8.16 4.05
CA HIS A 61 -3.87 -8.30 2.69
C HIS A 61 -2.93 -9.03 1.72
N GLU A 62 -1.62 -8.91 1.92
CA GLU A 62 -0.64 -9.73 1.21
C GLU A 62 -0.83 -11.20 1.57
N ALA A 63 -0.98 -11.53 2.86
CA ALA A 63 -1.27 -12.90 3.29
C ALA A 63 -2.51 -13.47 2.58
N VAL A 64 -3.62 -12.72 2.55
CA VAL A 64 -4.84 -13.14 1.83
C VAL A 64 -4.60 -13.30 0.32
N ARG A 65 -3.77 -12.44 -0.28
CA ARG A 65 -3.40 -12.56 -1.70
C ARG A 65 -2.53 -13.77 -1.97
N VAL A 66 -1.54 -14.06 -1.12
CA VAL A 66 -0.66 -15.22 -1.24
C VAL A 66 -1.46 -16.50 -1.09
N GLU A 67 -2.40 -16.57 -0.16
CA GLU A 67 -3.30 -17.73 -0.01
C GLU A 67 -4.18 -17.95 -1.26
N ARG A 68 -4.71 -16.86 -1.84
CA ARG A 68 -5.49 -16.93 -3.09
C ARG A 68 -4.62 -17.26 -4.31
N GLU A 69 -3.39 -16.77 -4.36
CA GLU A 69 -2.43 -17.08 -5.42
C GLU A 69 -1.94 -18.53 -5.31
N ALA A 70 -1.71 -19.03 -4.09
CA ALA A 70 -1.29 -20.40 -3.84
C ALA A 70 -2.37 -21.42 -4.23
N THR A 71 -3.66 -21.05 -4.16
CA THR A 71 -4.75 -21.92 -4.64
C THR A 71 -4.99 -21.84 -6.15
N VAL A 72 -4.44 -20.84 -6.85
CA VAL A 72 -4.50 -20.74 -8.31
C VAL A 72 -3.20 -21.31 -8.87
N PRO A 73 -3.21 -22.38 -9.69
CA PRO A 73 -1.99 -22.85 -10.30
C PRO A 73 -1.49 -21.72 -11.22
N ARG A 74 -0.42 -21.04 -10.79
CA ARG A 74 0.23 -19.99 -11.57
C ARG A 74 0.87 -20.66 -12.78
N GLY A 75 0.10 -20.72 -13.88
CA GLY A 75 0.64 -21.05 -15.20
C GLY A 75 1.74 -20.05 -15.49
N ALA A 76 2.97 -20.56 -15.62
CA ALA A 76 4.14 -19.79 -15.96
C ALA A 76 3.87 -19.01 -17.26
N GLY A 77 3.70 -17.70 -17.14
CA GLY A 77 3.78 -16.81 -18.29
C GLY A 77 5.22 -16.80 -18.78
N THR A 78 5.55 -17.66 -19.73
CA THR A 78 6.72 -17.44 -20.58
C THR A 78 6.38 -16.21 -21.42
N THR A 79 6.97 -15.07 -21.10
CA THR A 79 7.08 -14.00 -22.09
C THR A 79 8.16 -14.45 -23.05
N ASP A 80 7.78 -15.20 -24.09
CA ASP A 80 8.66 -15.43 -25.21
C ASP A 80 8.81 -14.12 -26.01
N CYS A 81 10.04 -13.64 -26.03
CA CYS A 81 10.49 -12.57 -26.90
C CYS A 81 10.54 -13.10 -28.34
N LYS A 82 9.79 -12.53 -29.29
CA LYS A 82 10.25 -12.43 -30.69
C LYS A 82 9.41 -11.51 -31.60
N GLY A 83 10.14 -10.68 -32.36
CA GLY A 83 9.76 -10.17 -33.69
C GLY A 83 9.09 -8.80 -33.71
N GLY A 84 9.57 -7.78 -34.41
CA GLY A 84 10.66 -7.71 -35.40
C GLY A 84 10.87 -6.26 -35.84
#